data_AF-A0A5C9B954-F1
#
_entry.id   AF-A0A5C9B954-F1
#
_cell.length_a   1.000
_cell.length_b   1.000
_cell.length_c   1.000
_cell.angle_alpha   90.00
_cell.angle_beta   90.00
_cell.angle_gamma   90.00
#
_symmetry.space_group_name_H-M   'P 1'
#
loop_
_entity.id
_entity.type
_entity.pdbx_description
1 polymer ?
#
loop_
_entity_poly.entity_id
_entity_poly.type
_entity_poly.pdbx_seq_one_letter_code
_entity_poly.pdbx_strand_id
1 'polypeptide(L)'
;EGQAARRIAMTMQDWISKLEGFLTLNDREILHGAGKVSAELAKAHAEQQFDKFRVLDDQRFESDFDRMVKQLPSRTPEKKD
;
A
#
# COMPACT_ATOMS: atom_id res chain seq x y z
N GLU A 1 -18.13 27.07 -5.88
CA GLU A 1 -18.94 28.32 -5.77
C GLU A 1 -19.56 28.81 -7.08
N GLY A 2 -18.87 28.74 -8.23
CA GLY A 2 -19.34 29.35 -9.48
C GLY A 2 -20.70 28.88 -10.04
N GLN A 3 -21.10 27.62 -9.86
CA GLN A 3 -22.38 27.11 -10.41
C GLN A 3 -23.60 27.63 -9.62
N ALA A 4 -23.50 27.60 -8.29
CA ALA A 4 -24.53 28.14 -7.40
C ALA A 4 -24.68 29.66 -7.56
N ALA A 5 -23.56 30.40 -7.66
CA ALA A 5 -23.58 31.84 -7.92
C ALA A 5 -24.25 32.20 -9.27
N ARG A 6 -24.12 31.33 -10.28
CA ARG A 6 -24.76 31.48 -11.60
C ARG A 6 -26.19 30.96 -11.66
N ARG A 7 -26.76 30.50 -10.53
CA ARG A 7 -28.12 29.93 -10.43
C ARG A 7 -28.36 28.76 -11.38
N ILE A 8 -27.31 27.99 -11.66
CA ILE A 8 -27.42 26.77 -12.47
C ILE A 8 -27.88 25.65 -11.54
N ALA A 9 -29.14 25.22 -11.71
CA ALA A 9 -29.64 24.05 -11.01
C ALA A 9 -28.88 22.80 -11.48
N MET A 10 -28.53 21.95 -10.53
CA MET A 10 -27.76 20.73 -10.78
C MET A 10 -28.34 19.59 -9.96
N THR A 11 -28.33 18.39 -10.53
CA THR A 11 -28.64 17.15 -9.81
C THR A 11 -27.39 16.62 -9.10
N MET A 12 -27.57 15.72 -8.14
CA MET A 12 -26.45 15.02 -7.50
C MET A 12 -25.58 14.25 -8.51
N GLN A 13 -26.18 13.73 -9.59
CA GLN A 13 -25.44 13.04 -10.65
C GLN A 13 -24.54 14.00 -11.45
N ASP A 14 -25.01 15.23 -11.70
CA ASP A 14 -24.22 16.26 -12.37
C ASP A 14 -23.02 16.69 -11.52
N TRP A 15 -23.17 16.70 -10.19
CA TRP A 15 -22.09 16.99 -9.26
C TRP A 15 -21.00 15.91 -9.28
N ILE A 16 -21.37 14.63 -9.33
CA ILE A 16 -20.42 13.52 -9.45
C ILE A 16 -19.59 13.69 -10.73
N SER A 17 -20.27 13.87 -11.87
CA SER A 17 -19.62 13.99 -13.18
C SER A 17 -18.64 15.18 -13.23
N LYS A 18 -18.99 16.32 -12.62
CA LYS A 18 -18.08 17.48 -12.55
C LYS A 18 -16.90 17.25 -11.62
N LEU A 19 -17.09 16.58 -10.50
CA LEU A 19 -16.01 16.27 -9.57
C LEU A 19 -15.01 15.30 -10.21
N GLU A 20 -15.49 14.26 -10.88
CA GLU A 20 -14.65 13.34 -11.65
C GLU A 20 -13.85 14.09 -12.72
N GLY A 21 -14.51 14.96 -13.50
CA GLY A 21 -13.82 15.80 -14.47
C GLY A 21 -12.73 16.69 -13.84
N PHE A 22 -12.98 17.26 -12.66
CA PHE A 22 -11.98 18.06 -11.95
C PHE A 22 -10.77 17.21 -11.49
N LEU A 23 -11.01 16.01 -10.98
CA LEU A 23 -9.94 15.12 -10.54
C LEU A 23 -9.06 14.69 -11.73
N THR A 24 -9.67 14.27 -12.85
CA THR A 24 -8.95 13.88 -14.06
C THR A 24 -8.11 15.03 -14.62
N LEU A 25 -8.63 16.27 -14.61
CA LEU A 25 -7.89 17.45 -15.05
C LEU A 25 -6.67 17.77 -14.19
N ASN A 26 -6.63 17.29 -12.94
CA ASN A 26 -5.49 17.43 -12.03
C ASN A 26 -4.63 16.15 -11.99
N ASP A 27 -4.72 15.30 -13.01
CA ASP A 27 -4.03 14.01 -13.12
C ASP A 27 -4.25 13.09 -11.89
N ARG A 28 -5.43 13.20 -11.27
CA ARG A 28 -5.83 12.31 -10.16
C ARG A 28 -6.71 11.19 -10.70
N GLU A 29 -6.41 9.98 -10.28
CA GLU A 29 -7.22 8.81 -10.60
C GLU A 29 -8.57 8.85 -9.88
N ILE A 30 -9.61 8.36 -10.57
CA ILE A 30 -10.96 8.23 -10.01
C ILE A 30 -11.06 6.91 -9.26
N LEU A 31 -11.45 6.97 -7.98
CA LEU A 31 -11.71 5.77 -7.19
C LEU A 31 -13.03 5.13 -7.62
N HIS A 32 -12.95 4.17 -8.53
CA HIS A 32 -14.12 3.41 -8.97
C HIS A 32 -14.56 2.40 -7.89
N GLY A 33 -15.85 2.38 -7.58
CA GLY A 33 -16.42 1.37 -6.66
C GLY A 33 -16.25 1.68 -5.18
N ALA A 34 -16.05 2.96 -4.81
CA ALA A 34 -16.15 3.41 -3.43
C ALA A 34 -17.45 2.87 -2.78
N GLY A 35 -17.32 2.19 -1.63
CA GLY A 35 -18.44 1.59 -0.91
C GLY A 35 -18.92 0.22 -1.42
N LYS A 36 -18.34 -0.34 -2.49
CA LYS A 36 -18.65 -1.72 -2.95
C LYS A 36 -17.96 -2.80 -2.13
N VAL A 37 -16.86 -2.47 -1.44
CA VAL A 37 -16.09 -3.37 -0.60
C VAL A 37 -16.33 -3.00 0.85
N SER A 38 -16.77 -3.96 1.68
CA SER A 38 -16.90 -3.75 3.11
C SER A 38 -15.51 -3.64 3.76
N ALA A 39 -15.42 -2.92 4.89
CA ALA A 39 -14.18 -2.82 5.65
C ALA A 39 -13.64 -4.20 6.07
N GLU A 40 -14.53 -5.14 6.39
CA GLU A 40 -14.19 -6.52 6.73
C GLU A 40 -13.57 -7.28 5.55
N LEU A 41 -14.17 -7.17 4.35
CA LEU A 41 -13.63 -7.81 3.15
C LEU A 41 -12.27 -7.23 2.78
N ALA A 42 -12.10 -5.91 2.89
CA ALA A 42 -10.82 -5.25 2.66
C ALA A 42 -9.75 -5.71 3.66
N LYS A 43 -10.10 -5.86 4.94
CA LYS A 43 -9.20 -6.37 5.99
C LYS A 43 -8.77 -7.81 5.72
N ALA A 44 -9.71 -8.70 5.45
CA ALA A 44 -9.42 -10.10 5.14
C ALA A 44 -8.50 -10.23 3.91
N HIS A 45 -8.73 -9.40 2.88
CA HIS A 45 -7.86 -9.35 1.72
C HIS A 45 -6.44 -8.88 2.06
N ALA A 46 -6.32 -7.82 2.87
CA ALA A 46 -5.03 -7.30 3.30
C ALA A 46 -4.24 -8.33 4.13
N GLU A 47 -4.89 -9.03 5.06
CA GLU A 47 -4.29 -10.12 5.85
C GLU A 47 -3.78 -11.24 4.94
N GLN A 48 -4.59 -11.66 3.96
CA GLN A 48 -4.20 -12.69 3.01
C GLN A 48 -2.99 -12.29 2.16
N GLN A 49 -2.90 -11.04 1.70
CA GLN A 49 -1.74 -10.56 0.95
C GLN A 49 -0.50 -10.42 1.84
N PHE A 50 -0.69 -9.99 3.08
CA PHE A 50 0.39 -9.87 4.05
C PHE A 50 1.03 -11.22 4.36
N ASP A 51 0.24 -12.27 4.56
CA ASP A 51 0.77 -13.62 4.80
C ASP A 51 1.68 -14.12 3.67
N LYS A 52 1.31 -13.83 2.41
CA LYS A 52 2.13 -14.17 1.24
C LYS A 52 3.43 -13.36 1.21
N PHE A 53 3.33 -12.07 1.49
CA PHE A 53 4.49 -11.18 1.48
C PHE A 53 5.48 -11.50 2.60
N ARG A 54 4.99 -11.76 3.82
CA ARG A 54 5.82 -12.10 4.98
C ARG A 54 6.76 -13.27 4.71
N VAL A 55 6.28 -14.34 4.06
CA VAL A 55 7.13 -15.50 3.73
C VAL A 55 8.30 -15.10 2.84
N LEU A 56 8.10 -14.17 1.90
CA LEU A 56 9.17 -13.68 1.03
C LEU A 56 10.14 -12.76 1.78
N ASP A 57 9.63 -11.96 2.71
CA ASP A 57 10.42 -11.04 3.53
C ASP A 57 11.29 -11.80 4.53
N ASP A 58 10.72 -12.79 5.23
CA ASP A 58 11.42 -13.66 6.17
C ASP A 58 12.61 -14.39 5.51
N GLN A 59 12.47 -14.80 4.24
CA GLN A 59 13.57 -15.43 3.49
C GLN A 59 14.73 -14.49 3.19
N ARG A 60 14.47 -13.18 3.11
CA ARG A 60 15.47 -12.13 2.84
C ARG A 60 15.97 -11.45 4.10
N PHE A 61 15.34 -11.75 5.24
CA PHE A 61 15.68 -11.15 6.51
C PHE A 61 17.07 -11.61 6.94
N GLU A 62 18.00 -10.65 7.04
CA GLU A 62 19.29 -10.83 7.68
C GLU A 62 19.28 -10.01 8.97
N SER A 63 19.36 -10.69 10.11
CA SER A 63 19.43 -10.01 11.40
C SER A 63 20.78 -9.30 11.56
N ASP A 64 20.82 -8.22 12.32
CA ASP A 64 22.07 -7.57 12.72
C ASP A 64 22.98 -8.55 13.49
N PHE A 65 22.39 -9.54 14.17
CA PHE A 65 23.13 -10.65 14.77
C PHE A 65 23.84 -11.51 13.71
N ASP A 66 23.14 -11.91 12.65
CA ASP A 66 23.70 -12.71 11.55
C ASP A 66 24.84 -11.95 10.86
N ARG A 67 24.64 -10.64 10.68
CA ARG A 67 25.67 -9.73 10.15
C ARG A 67 26.90 -9.70 11.05
N MET A 68 26.72 -9.62 12.37
CA MET A 68 27.81 -9.59 13.34
C MET A 68 28.57 -10.92 13.40
N VAL A 69 27.86 -12.06 13.35
CA VAL A 69 28.47 -13.40 13.32
C VAL A 69 29.32 -13.61 12.08
N LYS A 70 28.87 -13.15 10.90
CA LYS A 70 29.65 -13.20 9.66
C LYS A 70 30.97 -12.42 9.71
N GLN A 71 31.08 -11.44 10.61
CA GLN A 71 32.29 -10.64 10.80
C GLN A 71 33.28 -11.26 11.79
N LEU A 72 32.92 -12.37 12.46
CA LEU A 72 33.82 -13.03 13.39
C LEU A 72 34.94 -13.79 12.64
N PRO A 73 36.20 -13.69 13.08
CA PRO A 73 37.28 -14.48 12.51
C PRO A 73 37.04 -15.97 12.75
N SER A 74 37.22 -16.79 11.71
CA SER A 74 37.09 -18.26 11.81
C SER A 74 38.11 -18.82 12.82
N ARG A 75 37.67 -19.66 13.76
CA ARG A 75 38.56 -20.40 14.65
C ARG A 75 39.51 -21.26 13.81
N THR A 76 40.77 -20.87 13.73
CA THR A 76 41.84 -21.71 13.21
C THR A 76 41.95 -22.96 14.08
N PRO A 77 41.90 -24.18 13.54
CA PRO A 77 42.13 -25.37 14.35
C PRO A 77 43.58 -25.32 14.84
N GLU A 78 43.77 -25.18 16.15
CA GLU A 78 45.09 -25.35 16.78
C GLU A 78 45.61 -26.74 16.42
N LYS A 79 46.75 -26.78 15.71
CA LYS A 79 47.52 -28.00 15.55
C LYS A 79 47.96 -28.44 16.95
N LYS A 80 47.49 -29.61 17.38
CA LYS A 80 48.06 -30.33 18.52
C LYS A 80 49.42 -30.88 18.07
N ASP A 81 50.49 -30.31 18.61
CA ASP A 81 51.80 -30.95 18.69
C ASP A 81 51.83 -31.97 19.84
#